data_AF-A0AAE0FJZ9-F1
#
_entry.id   AF-A0AAE0FJZ9-F1
#
_cell.length_a   1.000
_cell.length_b   1.000
_cell.length_c   1.000
_cell.angle_alpha   90.00
_cell.angle_beta   90.00
_cell.angle_gamma   90.00
#
_symmetry.space_group_name_H-M   'P 1'
#
loop_
_entity.id
_entity.type
_entity.pdbx_description
1 polymer ?
#
loop_
_entity_poly.entity_id
_entity_poly.type
_entity_poly.pdbx_seq_one_letter_code
_entity_poly.pdbx_strand_id
1 'polypeptide(L)'
;MSTKRNETKEERKARKDALKAQKASKREGGAKDLGQKNCEICETPSDLLIRCQVDERAQWYLVCGKCWKTVSGGVVDGDKDHPHYKYGGLWKNRRKD
;
A
#
# COMPACT_ATOMS: atom_id res chain seq x y z
N MET A 1 -30.10 14.16 -20.33
CA MET A 1 -30.25 15.46 -19.62
C MET A 1 -28.87 16.12 -19.49
N SER A 2 -28.69 17.31 -20.07
CA SER A 2 -27.41 18.04 -20.18
C SER A 2 -27.51 19.37 -19.43
N THR A 3 -26.78 19.55 -18.33
CA THR A 3 -26.84 20.77 -17.50
C THR A 3 -25.45 21.18 -16.99
N LYS A 4 -24.59 21.70 -17.87
CA LYS A 4 -23.32 22.34 -17.47
C LYS A 4 -22.94 23.48 -18.42
N ARG A 5 -23.76 24.54 -18.52
CA ARG A 5 -23.45 25.63 -19.47
C ARG A 5 -23.23 27.01 -18.87
N ASN A 6 -23.40 27.25 -17.57
CA ASN A 6 -22.96 28.52 -17.00
C ASN A 6 -22.65 28.44 -15.50
N GLU A 7 -21.59 27.71 -15.15
CA GLU A 7 -21.08 27.72 -13.77
C GLU A 7 -20.04 28.83 -13.62
N THR A 8 -20.30 29.75 -12.70
CA THR A 8 -19.38 30.82 -12.33
C THR A 8 -18.09 30.24 -11.73
N LYS A 9 -17.02 31.04 -11.72
CA LYS A 9 -15.72 30.64 -11.16
C LYS A 9 -15.84 30.27 -9.67
N GLU A 10 -16.77 30.90 -8.95
CA GLU A 10 -17.04 30.66 -7.54
C GLU A 10 -17.74 29.32 -7.29
N GLU A 11 -18.74 28.96 -8.09
CA GLU A 11 -19.43 27.66 -7.98
C GLU A 11 -18.48 26.48 -8.26
N ARG A 12 -17.57 26.66 -9.22
CA ARG A 12 -16.51 25.68 -9.51
C ARG A 12 -15.53 25.54 -8.35
N LYS A 13 -15.16 26.66 -7.70
CA LYS A 13 -14.28 26.66 -6.52
C LYS A 13 -14.98 25.99 -5.35
N ALA A 14 -16.21 26.37 -5.03
CA ALA A 14 -17.02 25.79 -3.96
C ALA A 14 -17.21 24.28 -4.14
N ARG A 15 -17.50 23.80 -5.35
CA ARG A 15 -17.56 22.35 -5.63
C ARG A 15 -16.21 21.66 -5.43
N LYS A 16 -15.12 22.28 -5.91
CA LYS A 16 -13.78 21.71 -5.73
C LYS A 16 -13.41 21.62 -4.26
N ASP A 17 -13.74 22.63 -3.47
CA ASP A 17 -13.47 22.67 -2.03
C ASP A 17 -14.39 21.70 -1.27
N ALA A 18 -15.68 21.57 -1.64
CA ALA A 18 -16.59 20.57 -1.09
C ALA A 18 -16.13 19.13 -1.40
N LEU A 19 -15.64 18.87 -2.63
CA LEU A 19 -15.08 17.57 -3.00
C LEU A 19 -13.76 17.29 -2.28
N LYS A 20 -12.93 18.31 -2.01
CA LYS A 20 -11.72 18.16 -1.20
C LYS A 20 -12.06 17.88 0.27
N ALA A 21 -13.03 18.58 0.84
CA ALA A 21 -13.50 18.38 2.21
C ALA A 21 -14.07 16.97 2.39
N GLN A 22 -14.92 16.50 1.46
CA GLN A 22 -15.43 15.13 1.48
C GLN A 22 -14.31 14.08 1.37
N LYS A 23 -13.29 14.33 0.53
CA LYS A 23 -12.11 13.46 0.43
C LYS A 23 -11.24 13.50 1.68
N ALA A 24 -11.19 14.63 2.39
CA ALA A 24 -10.48 14.78 3.65
C ALA A 24 -11.16 13.97 4.75
N SER A 25 -12.48 14.15 4.95
CA SER A 25 -13.22 13.40 5.97
C SER A 25 -13.25 11.89 5.71
N LYS A 26 -13.21 11.45 4.44
CA LYS A 26 -13.07 10.03 4.11
C LYS A 26 -11.70 9.43 4.46
N ARG A 27 -10.66 10.25 4.65
CA ARG A 27 -9.35 9.81 5.17
C ARG A 27 -9.36 9.67 6.70
N GLU A 28 -10.23 10.41 7.39
CA GLU A 28 -10.32 10.45 8.85
C GLU A 28 -11.12 9.26 9.43
N GLY A 29 -12.06 8.68 8.67
CA GLY A 29 -12.93 7.59 9.15
C GLY A 29 -12.33 6.17 9.17
N GLY A 30 -11.00 6.01 9.05
CA GLY A 30 -10.35 4.71 8.99
C GLY A 30 -9.67 4.31 10.30
N ALA A 31 -10.41 4.22 11.39
CA ALA A 31 -9.89 3.83 12.71
C ALA A 31 -10.47 2.47 13.13
N LYS A 32 -9.76 1.40 12.77
CA LYS A 32 -9.67 0.13 13.52
C LYS A 32 -8.34 -0.61 13.23
N ASP A 33 -7.70 -0.27 12.12
CA ASP A 33 -6.32 -0.66 11.82
C ASP A 33 -5.53 0.63 11.55
N LEU A 34 -4.36 0.80 12.17
CA LEU A 34 -3.51 1.99 12.07
C LEU A 34 -2.91 2.20 10.65
N GLY A 35 -3.46 1.53 9.63
CA GLY A 35 -2.93 1.48 8.27
C GLY A 35 -1.82 0.45 8.14
N GLN A 36 -1.69 -0.46 9.10
CA GLN A 36 -0.78 -1.60 9.06
C GLN A 36 -1.28 -2.60 8.02
N LYS A 37 -0.35 -3.36 7.47
CA LYS A 37 -0.68 -4.52 6.63
C LYS A 37 -0.14 -5.75 7.30
N ASN A 38 -0.86 -6.85 7.15
CA ASN A 38 -0.45 -8.14 7.65
C ASN A 38 0.63 -8.72 6.74
N CYS A 39 1.63 -9.35 7.34
CA CYS A 39 2.56 -10.23 6.64
C CYS A 39 1.78 -11.44 6.08
N GLU A 40 1.99 -11.81 4.82
CA GLU A 40 1.30 -12.96 4.24
C GLU A 40 1.81 -14.32 4.73
N ILE A 41 2.94 -14.35 5.46
CA ILE A 41 3.52 -15.60 5.99
C ILE A 41 3.15 -15.82 7.46
N CYS A 42 3.27 -14.78 8.29
CA CYS A 42 3.05 -14.88 9.73
C CYS A 42 1.82 -14.12 10.22
N GLU A 43 1.04 -13.54 9.29
CA GLU A 43 -0.20 -12.80 9.52
C GLU A 43 -0.10 -11.62 10.50
N THR A 44 1.14 -11.28 10.90
CA THR A 44 1.40 -10.25 11.89
C THR A 44 1.28 -8.86 11.24
N PRO A 45 0.52 -7.93 11.83
CA PRO A 45 0.47 -6.55 11.34
C PRO A 45 1.84 -5.89 11.49
N SER A 46 2.33 -5.28 10.42
CA SER A 46 3.60 -4.56 10.40
C SER A 46 3.42 -3.22 9.69
N ASP A 47 4.15 -2.21 10.16
CA ASP A 47 4.26 -0.91 9.51
C ASP A 47 5.30 -0.89 8.39
N LEU A 48 6.11 -1.95 8.30
CA LEU A 48 7.19 -2.08 7.35
C LEU A 48 7.19 -3.51 6.80
N LEU A 49 6.89 -3.63 5.52
CA LEU A 49 6.82 -4.89 4.80
C LEU A 49 7.70 -4.80 3.56
N ILE A 50 8.21 -5.94 3.13
CA ILE A 50 9.01 -6.10 1.94
C ILE A 50 8.09 -6.73 0.90
N ARG A 51 8.02 -6.10 -0.27
CA ARG A 51 7.33 -6.66 -1.42
C ARG A 51 8.30 -7.57 -2.15
N CYS A 52 7.96 -8.84 -2.30
CA CYS A 52 8.81 -9.80 -3.02
C CYS A 52 7.97 -10.85 -3.76
N GLN A 53 8.52 -11.41 -4.83
CA GLN A 53 8.05 -12.67 -5.41
C GLN A 53 8.90 -13.80 -4.84
N VAL A 54 8.30 -14.92 -4.51
CA VAL A 54 9.00 -16.09 -3.94
C VAL A 54 8.73 -17.37 -4.73
N ASP A 55 7.60 -17.42 -5.45
CA ASP A 55 7.17 -18.58 -6.22
C ASP A 55 7.26 -18.34 -7.73
N GLU A 56 7.27 -19.44 -8.49
CA GLU A 56 7.16 -19.47 -9.96
C GLU A 56 5.91 -18.75 -10.50
N ARG A 57 4.87 -18.62 -9.67
CA ARG A 57 3.62 -17.94 -10.02
C ARG A 57 3.78 -16.44 -10.26
N ALA A 58 4.96 -15.88 -9.94
CA ALA A 58 5.26 -14.44 -10.06
C ALA A 58 4.24 -13.56 -9.32
N GLN A 59 3.63 -14.08 -8.25
CA GLN A 59 2.74 -13.31 -7.40
C GLN A 59 3.58 -12.43 -6.46
N TRP A 60 3.11 -11.20 -6.26
CA TRP A 60 3.74 -10.27 -5.33
C TRP A 60 3.22 -10.51 -3.93
N TYR A 61 4.12 -10.84 -3.02
CA TYR A 61 3.83 -10.98 -1.61
C TYR A 61 4.32 -9.79 -0.80
N LEU A 62 3.69 -9.54 0.34
CA LEU A 62 4.11 -8.60 1.37
C LEU A 62 4.52 -9.36 2.64
N VAL A 63 5.81 -9.33 2.94
CA VAL A 63 6.39 -10.08 4.05
C VAL A 63 7.07 -9.15 5.05
N CYS A 64 7.01 -9.47 6.34
CA CYS A 64 7.74 -8.71 7.35
C CYS A 64 9.25 -9.00 7.28
N GLY A 65 10.07 -8.15 7.88
CA GLY A 65 11.54 -8.31 7.84
C GLY A 65 12.06 -9.63 8.43
N LYS A 66 11.28 -10.29 9.32
CA LYS A 66 11.62 -11.61 9.85
C LYS A 66 11.41 -12.70 8.79
N CYS A 67 10.21 -12.75 8.21
CA CYS A 67 9.86 -13.73 7.18
C CYS A 67 10.63 -13.52 5.88
N TRP A 68 11.01 -12.27 5.59
CA TRP A 68 11.83 -11.95 4.43
C TRP A 68 13.15 -12.74 4.41
N LYS A 69 13.86 -12.81 5.54
CA LYS A 69 15.13 -13.57 5.62
C LYS A 69 14.94 -15.04 5.30
N THR A 70 13.78 -15.61 5.63
CA THR A 70 13.43 -17.00 5.31
C THR A 70 13.21 -17.19 3.82
N VAL A 71 12.54 -16.25 3.13
CA VAL A 71 12.20 -16.40 1.70
C VAL A 71 13.24 -15.86 0.73
N SER A 72 14.18 -15.03 1.19
CA SER A 72 15.29 -14.53 0.37
C SER A 72 16.60 -15.24 0.64
N GLY A 73 16.66 -16.11 1.65
CA GLY A 73 17.92 -16.63 2.21
C GLY A 73 18.76 -15.56 2.94
N GLY A 74 18.20 -14.37 3.17
CA GLY A 74 18.94 -13.23 3.72
C GLY A 74 19.75 -12.44 2.70
N VAL A 75 19.65 -12.79 1.40
CA VAL A 75 20.32 -12.12 0.29
C VAL A 75 19.32 -11.25 -0.47
N VAL A 76 19.70 -10.02 -0.80
CA VAL A 76 18.78 -9.03 -1.40
C VAL A 76 18.29 -9.44 -2.79
N ASP A 77 19.13 -10.14 -3.56
CA ASP A 77 18.81 -10.63 -4.91
C ASP A 77 18.53 -12.14 -4.96
N GLY A 78 18.28 -12.76 -3.80
CA GLY A 78 18.07 -14.19 -3.67
C GLY A 78 19.38 -14.99 -3.66
N ASP A 79 19.31 -16.19 -3.09
CA ASP A 79 20.40 -17.18 -3.15
C ASP A 79 20.11 -18.21 -4.28
N LYS A 80 21.06 -19.09 -4.59
CA LYS A 80 20.89 -20.21 -5.53
C LYS A 80 19.68 -21.08 -5.19
N ASP A 81 19.33 -21.16 -3.91
CA ASP A 81 18.16 -21.89 -3.41
C ASP A 81 16.82 -21.17 -3.63
N HIS A 82 16.84 -19.91 -4.10
CA HIS A 82 15.64 -19.10 -4.33
C HIS A 82 15.59 -18.56 -5.78
N PRO A 83 15.55 -19.42 -6.81
CA PRO A 83 15.67 -19.02 -8.21
C PRO A 83 14.53 -18.13 -8.73
N HIS A 84 13.37 -18.16 -8.06
CA HIS A 84 12.20 -17.35 -8.42
C HIS A 84 12.05 -16.10 -7.57
N TYR A 85 12.99 -15.86 -6.64
CA TYR A 85 12.91 -14.72 -5.76
C TYR A 85 13.17 -13.42 -6.54
N LYS A 86 12.26 -12.46 -6.39
CA LYS A 86 12.43 -11.10 -6.94
C LYS A 86 12.06 -10.04 -5.93
N TYR A 87 12.97 -9.10 -5.72
CA TYR A 87 12.71 -7.95 -4.86
C TYR A 87 11.81 -6.92 -5.57
N GLY A 88 10.78 -6.45 -4.86
CA GLY A 88 9.75 -5.54 -5.36
C GLY A 88 9.67 -4.21 -4.61
N GLY A 89 10.62 -3.92 -3.72
CA GLY A 89 10.66 -2.70 -2.93
C GLY A 89 10.07 -2.85 -1.53
N LEU A 90 10.14 -1.76 -0.76
CA LEU A 90 9.63 -1.69 0.60
C LEU A 90 8.25 -1.01 0.61
N TRP A 91 7.32 -1.60 1.33
CA TRP A 91 6.05 -0.97 1.69
C TRP A 91 6.15 -0.43 3.12
N LYS A 92 5.85 0.87 3.30
CA LYS A 92 5.83 1.54 4.61
C LYS A 92 4.45 2.11 4.87
N ASN A 93 3.96 1.92 6.09
CA ASN A 93 2.75 2.57 6.56
C ASN A 93 2.98 4.09 6.64
N ARG A 94 2.27 4.84 5.80
CA ARG A 94 2.35 6.31 5.74
C ARG A 94 1.57 7.01 6.85
N ARG A 95 0.85 6.27 7.69
CA ARG A 95 0.09 6.81 8.83
C ARG A 95 0.88 6.79 10.13
N LYS A 96 2.02 6.08 10.17
CA LYS A 96 2.93 5.98 11.32
C LYS A 96 4.21 6.78 11.06
N ASP A 97 4.08 7.96 10.45
CA ASP A 97 5.21 8.87 10.19
C ASP A 97 5.50 9.75 11.41
#